data_AF-E1GT57-F1
#
_entry.id   AF-E1GT57-F1
#
_cell.length_a   1.000
_cell.length_b   1.000
_cell.length_c   1.000
_cell.angle_alpha   90.00
_cell.angle_beta   90.00
_cell.angle_gamma   90.00
#
_symmetry.space_group_name_H-M   'P 1'
#
loop_
_entity.id
_entity.type
_entity.pdbx_description
1 polymer ?
#
loop_
_entity_poly.entity_id
_entity_poly.type
_entity_poly.pdbx_seq_one_letter_code
_entity_poly.pdbx_strand_id
1 'polypeptide(L)'
;MTSTENHRSYFDWGCNMQVIRKGNGGIAMTESELVRFFGVTWRKLNHRMQTIIKSSNLYLDERIAGEEDIYANEQLKGYAPLYPLPVIIALSFQLDSTEAHLFREYLCERLQKPASVITPIFLLGNTNN
;
A
#
# COMPACT_ATOMS: atom_id res chain seq x y z
N MET A 1 -10.06 -5.54 27.04
CA MET A 1 -10.08 -5.32 25.58
C MET A 1 -8.65 -5.15 25.13
N THR A 2 -8.00 -6.20 24.65
CA THR A 2 -6.70 -6.09 23.98
C THR A 2 -6.98 -5.55 22.58
N SER A 3 -7.00 -4.22 22.44
CA SER A 3 -6.84 -3.60 21.13
C SER A 3 -5.44 -3.99 20.65
N THR A 4 -5.32 -5.16 20.03
CA THR A 4 -4.24 -5.41 19.09
C THR A 4 -4.49 -4.39 18.01
N GLU A 5 -3.89 -3.21 18.16
CA GLU A 5 -4.10 -2.09 17.26
C GLU A 5 -3.88 -2.61 15.84
N ASN A 6 -4.96 -2.67 15.07
CA ASN A 6 -4.98 -3.09 13.66
C ASN A 6 -4.31 -2.00 12.83
N HIS A 7 -3.08 -1.64 13.18
CA HIS A 7 -2.28 -0.72 12.41
C HIS A 7 -2.18 -1.29 11.00
N ARG A 8 -2.49 -0.44 10.01
CA ARG A 8 -2.37 -0.79 8.61
C ARG A 8 -0.92 -0.71 8.16
N SER A 9 -0.56 -1.57 7.23
CA SER A 9 0.71 -1.44 6.50
C SER A 9 0.52 -0.44 5.34
N TYR A 10 1.58 0.25 4.92
CA TYR A 10 1.52 1.19 3.79
C TYR A 10 2.86 1.22 3.02
N PHE A 11 2.84 1.79 1.81
CA PHE A 11 4.06 1.95 1.01
C PHE A 11 4.76 3.28 1.33
N ASP A 12 6.08 3.24 1.43
CA ASP A 12 6.91 4.44 1.59
C ASP A 12 8.11 4.45 0.65
N TRP A 13 8.37 5.62 0.08
CA TRP A 13 9.52 5.86 -0.79
C TRP A 13 10.83 5.98 -0.04
N GLY A 14 10.80 6.42 1.23
CA GLY A 14 11.99 6.68 2.03
C GLY A 14 12.91 5.47 2.24
N CYS A 15 12.41 4.26 2.00
CA CYS A 15 13.14 3.00 2.16
C CYS A 15 13.19 2.18 0.86
N ASN A 16 13.59 2.75 -0.29
CA ASN A 16 13.63 2.03 -1.58
C ASN A 16 12.27 1.40 -1.96
N MET A 17 11.17 2.14 -1.77
CA MET A 17 9.81 1.65 -2.11
C MET A 17 9.44 0.36 -1.37
N GLN A 18 9.52 0.37 -0.03
CA GLN A 18 9.21 -0.79 0.80
C GLN A 18 7.83 -0.65 1.47
N VAL A 19 7.26 -1.79 1.83
CA VAL A 19 6.05 -1.85 2.67
C VAL A 19 6.48 -1.66 4.12
N ILE A 20 6.06 -0.56 4.74
CA ILE A 20 6.17 -0.35 6.18
C ILE A 20 5.08 -1.18 6.84
N ARG A 21 5.49 -2.28 7.49
CA ARG A 21 4.58 -3.16 8.23
C ARG A 21 4.34 -2.59 9.62
N LYS A 22 3.10 -2.18 9.91
CA LYS A 22 2.65 -1.94 11.28
C LYS A 22 1.59 -2.99 11.59
N GLY A 23 1.72 -3.70 12.70
CA GLY A 23 0.73 -4.69 13.15
C GLY A 23 0.43 -5.82 12.15
N ASN A 24 -0.74 -6.43 12.31
CA ASN A 24 -1.25 -7.52 11.45
C ASN A 24 -2.19 -7.02 10.34
N GLY A 25 -2.36 -5.70 10.20
CA GLY A 25 -3.26 -5.10 9.22
C GLY A 25 -2.75 -5.22 7.78
N GLY A 26 -3.67 -5.34 6.84
CA GLY A 26 -3.38 -5.34 5.40
C GLY A 26 -2.76 -4.02 4.92
N ILE A 27 -2.30 -4.00 3.67
CA ILE A 27 -1.81 -2.78 3.04
C ILE A 27 -2.99 -1.88 2.70
N ALA A 28 -3.03 -0.69 3.28
CA ALA A 28 -4.01 0.33 2.94
C ALA A 28 -3.43 1.73 3.13
N MET A 29 -3.86 2.69 2.29
CA MET A 29 -3.38 4.07 2.29
C MET A 29 -4.54 5.06 2.36
N THR A 30 -4.35 6.20 3.01
CA THR A 30 -5.30 7.33 2.99
C THR A 30 -5.17 8.12 1.69
N GLU A 31 -6.14 9.00 1.43
CA GLU A 31 -6.10 9.98 0.33
C GLU A 31 -4.79 10.79 0.32
N SER A 32 -4.38 11.29 1.48
CA SER A 32 -3.19 12.13 1.62
C SER A 32 -1.90 11.37 1.32
N GLU A 33 -1.84 10.12 1.75
CA GLU A 33 -0.70 9.24 1.47
C GLU A 33 -0.65 8.87 0.00
N LEU A 34 -1.79 8.61 -0.66
CA LEU A 34 -1.82 8.35 -2.10
C LEU A 34 -1.35 9.54 -2.92
N VAL A 35 -1.79 10.75 -2.57
CA VAL A 35 -1.35 12.01 -3.19
C VAL A 35 0.17 12.13 -3.09
N ARG A 36 0.72 11.95 -1.88
CA ARG A 36 2.16 12.03 -1.62
C ARG A 36 2.93 10.91 -2.31
N PHE A 37 2.41 9.69 -2.27
CA PHE A 37 3.04 8.51 -2.82
C PHE A 37 3.12 8.54 -4.33
N PHE A 38 2.06 8.95 -5.02
CA PHE A 38 2.08 9.03 -6.48
C PHE A 38 2.60 10.35 -7.03
N GLY A 39 3.01 11.30 -6.17
CA GLY A 39 3.50 12.61 -6.61
C GLY A 39 2.47 13.40 -7.42
N VAL A 40 1.17 13.20 -7.17
CA VAL A 40 0.08 13.83 -7.94
C VAL A 40 -0.74 14.78 -7.10
N THR A 41 -1.42 15.72 -7.74
CA THR A 41 -2.37 16.58 -7.04
C THR A 41 -3.62 15.80 -6.62
N TRP A 42 -4.26 16.22 -5.52
CA TRP A 42 -5.55 15.69 -5.08
C TRP A 42 -6.59 15.68 -6.21
N ARG A 43 -6.65 16.75 -7.00
CA ARG A 43 -7.56 16.87 -8.15
C ARG A 43 -7.34 15.77 -9.18
N LYS A 44 -6.08 15.47 -9.51
CA LYS A 44 -5.73 14.40 -10.47
C LYS A 44 -6.08 13.02 -9.90
N LEU A 45 -5.76 12.79 -8.63
CA LEU A 45 -6.10 11.53 -7.94
C LEU A 45 -7.61 11.29 -7.92
N ASN A 46 -8.40 12.25 -7.42
CA ASN A 46 -9.85 12.15 -7.29
C ASN A 46 -10.54 11.91 -8.64
N HIS A 47 -10.12 12.61 -9.71
CA HIS A 47 -10.68 12.38 -11.05
C HIS A 47 -10.47 10.93 -11.52
N ARG A 48 -9.27 10.38 -11.31
CA ARG A 48 -8.96 9.00 -11.70
C ARG A 48 -9.68 7.98 -10.81
N MET A 49 -9.80 8.24 -9.51
CA MET A 49 -10.61 7.43 -8.60
C MET A 49 -12.07 7.34 -9.03
N GLN A 50 -12.70 8.48 -9.35
CA GLN A 50 -14.07 8.49 -9.85
C GLN A 50 -14.22 7.73 -11.16
N THR A 51 -13.19 7.75 -12.02
CA THR A 51 -13.17 6.96 -13.25
C THR A 51 -13.21 5.47 -12.95
N ILE A 52 -12.35 4.99 -12.03
CA ILE A 52 -12.32 3.58 -11.59
C ILE A 52 -13.68 3.17 -11.04
N ILE A 53 -14.26 3.93 -10.12
CA ILE A 53 -15.56 3.62 -9.49
C ILE A 53 -16.66 3.49 -10.55
N LYS A 54 -16.71 4.43 -11.49
CA LYS A 54 -17.74 4.44 -12.56
C LYS A 54 -17.56 3.32 -13.57
N SER A 55 -16.32 2.95 -13.91
CA SER A 55 -16.05 1.99 -14.98
C SER A 55 -16.06 0.53 -14.54
N SER A 56 -15.81 0.27 -13.26
CA SER A 56 -15.52 -1.10 -12.78
C SER A 56 -16.73 -1.83 -12.17
N ASN A 57 -17.91 -1.18 -12.04
CA ASN A 57 -19.02 -1.66 -11.21
C ASN A 57 -18.60 -2.07 -9.78
N LEU A 58 -17.37 -1.75 -9.38
CA LEU A 58 -16.90 -1.92 -8.02
C LEU A 58 -17.69 -0.91 -7.22
N TYR A 59 -18.68 -1.39 -6.50
CA TYR A 59 -19.08 -0.72 -5.28
C TYR A 59 -17.83 -0.68 -4.41
N LEU A 60 -17.09 0.44 -4.48
CA LEU A 60 -16.10 0.82 -3.47
C LEU A 60 -16.75 0.89 -2.07
N ASP A 61 -18.08 0.77 -2.04
CA ASP A 61 -18.97 0.72 -0.90
C ASP A 61 -19.09 -0.68 -0.23
N GLU A 62 -18.37 -1.72 -0.69
CA GLU A 62 -17.92 -2.81 0.21
C GLU A 62 -16.76 -2.35 1.14
N ARG A 63 -16.59 -1.02 1.23
CA ARG A 63 -16.12 -0.18 2.32
C ARG A 63 -14.92 -0.65 3.13
N ILE A 64 -13.78 -0.16 2.65
CA ILE A 64 -12.67 0.39 3.44
C ILE A 64 -11.90 -0.68 4.23
N ALA A 65 -10.56 -0.63 4.23
CA ALA A 65 -9.76 -1.50 5.11
C ALA A 65 -9.90 -1.16 6.62
N GLY A 66 -11.08 -0.69 7.04
CA GLY A 66 -11.32 0.15 8.21
C GLY A 66 -11.17 1.63 7.89
N GLU A 67 -11.72 2.49 8.72
CA GLU A 67 -11.42 3.92 8.68
C GLU A 67 -10.27 4.23 9.64
N GLU A 68 -9.41 5.18 9.29
CA GLU A 68 -8.40 5.67 10.23
C GLU A 68 -8.96 6.87 10.99
N ASP A 69 -8.98 6.77 12.32
CA ASP A 69 -9.37 7.85 13.20
C ASP A 69 -8.46 9.06 12.98
N ILE A 70 -9.04 10.18 12.60
CA ILE A 70 -8.34 11.45 12.56
C ILE A 70 -8.53 12.11 13.92
N TYR A 71 -7.47 12.15 14.73
CA TYR A 71 -7.44 12.93 15.96
C TYR A 71 -6.89 14.33 15.72
N ALA A 72 -7.57 15.34 16.26
CA ALA A 72 -7.04 16.69 16.39
C ALA A 72 -7.29 17.17 17.81
N ASN A 73 -6.25 17.62 18.52
CA ASN A 73 -6.33 17.99 19.93
C ASN A 73 -6.96 16.89 20.80
N GLU A 74 -6.54 15.64 20.62
CA GLU A 74 -7.02 14.46 21.36
C GLU A 74 -8.52 14.12 21.17
N GLN A 75 -9.23 14.85 20.31
CA GLN A 75 -10.62 14.59 19.98
C GLN A 75 -10.75 13.91 18.61
N LEU A 76 -11.57 12.86 18.54
CA LEU A 76 -11.94 12.20 17.28
C LEU A 76 -12.68 13.20 16.38
N LYS A 77 -12.06 13.57 15.27
CA LYS A 77 -12.57 14.59 14.35
C LYS A 77 -13.25 14.00 13.11
N GLY A 78 -13.04 12.72 12.87
CA GLY A 78 -13.68 11.98 11.79
C GLY A 78 -12.85 10.78 11.37
N TYR A 79 -13.25 10.24 10.24
CA TYR A 79 -12.78 8.97 9.72
C TYR A 79 -12.21 9.20 8.31
N ALA A 80 -10.94 8.81 8.10
CA ALA A 80 -10.34 8.81 6.78
C ALA A 80 -10.58 7.47 6.07
N PRO A 81 -11.10 7.46 4.84
CA PRO A 81 -11.16 6.24 4.05
C PRO A 81 -9.76 5.66 3.80
N LEU A 82 -9.60 4.37 4.06
CA LEU A 82 -8.44 3.58 3.69
C LEU A 82 -8.66 2.82 2.38
N TYR A 83 -7.76 3.05 1.44
CA TYR A 83 -7.75 2.38 0.15
C TYR A 83 -6.87 1.14 0.20
N PRO A 84 -7.42 -0.06 0.02
CA PRO A 84 -6.65 -1.30 0.09
C PRO A 84 -5.77 -1.47 -1.14
N LEU A 85 -4.78 -2.37 -1.05
CA LEU A 85 -3.82 -2.69 -2.12
C LEU A 85 -4.43 -2.79 -3.54
N PRO A 86 -5.58 -3.44 -3.79
CA PRO A 86 -6.15 -3.51 -5.14
C PRO A 86 -6.47 -2.12 -5.72
N VAL A 87 -6.95 -1.19 -4.90
CA VAL A 87 -7.23 0.20 -5.31
C VAL A 87 -5.94 0.95 -5.58
N ILE A 88 -4.92 0.77 -4.74
CA ILE A 88 -3.59 1.36 -4.92
C ILE A 88 -2.98 0.91 -6.26
N ILE A 89 -3.06 -0.39 -6.56
CA ILE A 89 -2.61 -0.97 -7.83
C ILE A 89 -3.41 -0.38 -9.00
N ALA A 90 -4.74 -0.40 -8.93
CA ALA A 90 -5.58 0.15 -10.00
C ALA A 90 -5.27 1.62 -10.29
N LEU A 91 -5.07 2.42 -9.24
CA LEU A 91 -4.70 3.84 -9.37
C LEU A 91 -3.36 4.02 -10.08
N SER A 92 -2.39 3.14 -9.82
CA SER A 92 -1.10 3.20 -10.50
C SER A 92 -1.23 3.09 -12.03
N PHE A 93 -2.21 2.37 -12.56
CA PHE A 93 -2.45 2.27 -14.01
C PHE A 93 -3.26 3.44 -14.57
N GLN A 94 -3.95 4.20 -13.71
CA GLN A 94 -4.73 5.37 -14.11
C GLN A 94 -3.94 6.68 -13.99
N LEU A 95 -2.82 6.66 -13.27
CA LEU A 95 -1.97 7.81 -13.03
C LEU A 95 -0.77 7.80 -13.97
N ASP A 96 -0.64 8.92 -14.69
CA ASP A 96 0.53 9.25 -15.49
C ASP A 96 1.48 10.12 -14.66
N SER A 97 2.23 9.49 -13.75
CA SER A 97 3.32 10.10 -12.98
C SER A 97 4.52 9.16 -12.91
N THR A 98 5.70 9.72 -12.66
CA THR A 98 6.95 8.96 -12.52
C THR A 98 6.85 7.94 -11.39
N GLU A 99 6.29 8.33 -10.25
CA GLU A 99 6.09 7.49 -9.08
C GLU A 99 5.14 6.33 -9.40
N ALA A 100 4.07 6.58 -10.16
CA ALA A 100 3.17 5.52 -10.60
C ALA A 100 3.88 4.52 -11.54
N HIS A 101 4.74 5.01 -12.42
CA HIS A 101 5.55 4.15 -13.29
C HIS A 101 6.52 3.26 -12.50
N LEU A 102 7.30 3.86 -11.60
CA LEU A 102 8.23 3.14 -10.73
C LEU A 102 7.51 2.12 -9.83
N PHE A 103 6.31 2.44 -9.35
CA PHE A 103 5.50 1.47 -8.61
C PHE A 103 5.08 0.28 -9.47
N ARG A 104 4.67 0.51 -10.72
CA ARG A 104 4.34 -0.59 -11.65
C ARG A 104 5.56 -1.48 -11.93
N GLU A 105 6.74 -0.89 -12.12
CA GLU A 105 7.99 -1.64 -12.26
C GLU A 105 8.29 -2.47 -11.01
N TYR A 106 8.17 -1.88 -9.82
CA TYR A 106 8.31 -2.58 -8.54
C TYR A 106 7.35 -3.77 -8.42
N LEU A 107 6.08 -3.60 -8.78
CA LEU A 107 5.10 -4.69 -8.79
C LEU A 107 5.52 -5.80 -9.75
N CYS A 108 5.92 -5.45 -10.98
CA CYS A 108 6.41 -6.42 -11.95
C CYS A 108 7.63 -7.18 -11.44
N GLU A 109 8.61 -6.51 -10.86
CA GLU A 109 9.78 -7.17 -10.27
C GLU A 109 9.40 -8.14 -9.14
N ARG A 110 8.50 -7.72 -8.24
CA ARG A 110 8.05 -8.56 -7.12
C ARG A 110 7.25 -9.77 -7.59
N LEU A 111 6.49 -9.64 -8.68
CA LEU A 111 5.72 -10.73 -9.26
C LEU A 111 6.56 -11.67 -10.14
N GLN A 112 7.56 -11.13 -10.84
CA GLN A 112 8.44 -11.89 -11.75
C GLN A 112 9.59 -12.59 -11.02
N LYS A 113 9.96 -12.13 -9.82
CA LYS A 113 10.85 -12.87 -8.92
C LYS A 113 9.97 -13.92 -8.22
N PRO A 114 9.90 -15.21 -8.67
CA PRO A 114 9.34 -16.25 -7.81
C PRO A 114 10.11 -16.19 -6.49
N ALA A 115 9.43 -16.42 -5.36
CA ALA A 115 10.01 -16.44 -4.02
C ALA A 115 11.30 -17.28 -3.97
N SER A 116 12.43 -16.67 -4.32
CA SER A 116 13.75 -17.27 -4.39
C SER A 116 14.46 -16.82 -3.12
N VAL A 117 13.91 -17.29 -2.01
CA VAL A 117 14.67 -17.46 -0.77
C VAL A 117 14.63 -18.94 -0.46
N ILE A 118 15.24 -19.74 -1.34
CA ILE A 118 15.83 -21.00 -0.90
C ILE A 118 17.00 -20.54 -0.03
N THR A 119 16.87 -20.62 1.29
CA THR A 119 18.01 -20.43 2.20
C THR A 119 19.04 -21.51 1.87
N PRO A 120 20.22 -21.19 1.31
CA PRO A 120 21.24 -22.20 1.13
C PRO A 120 21.75 -22.60 2.51
N ILE A 121 21.47 -23.84 2.94
CA ILE A 121 22.13 -24.44 4.09
C ILE A 121 23.54 -24.81 3.63
N PHE A 122 24.54 -24.01 4.00
CA PHE A 122 25.94 -24.40 3.86
C PHE A 122 26.30 -25.34 5.02
N LEU A 123 26.37 -26.65 4.76
CA LEU A 123 27.05 -27.58 5.66
C LEU A 123 28.55 -27.56 5.33
N LEU A 124 29.31 -26.74 6.05
CA LEU A 124 30.77 -26.82 6.04
C LEU A 124 31.20 -27.98 6.95
N GLY A 125 31.23 -29.18 6.39
CA GLY A 125 31.84 -30.34 7.05
C GLY A 125 33.36 -30.19 7.06
N ASN A 126 33.91 -29.88 8.23
CA ASN A 126 35.33 -29.75 8.47
C ASN A 126 36.03 -31.12 8.36
N THR A 127 36.78 -31.39 7.30
CA THR A 127 37.76 -32.49 7.29
C THR A 127 39.03 -32.03 7.98
N ASN A 128 39.02 -32.11 9.31
CA ASN A 128 40.25 -32.17 10.11
C ASN A 128 40.43 -33.59 10.64
N ASN A 129 41.61 -34.14 10.32
CA ASN A 129 42.26 -35.39 10.72
C ASN A 129 42.10 -36.57 9.76
#